data_AF-A0A7X4EIB7-F1
#
_entry.id   AF-A0A7X4EIB7-F1
#
_cell.length_a   1.000
_cell.length_b   1.000
_cell.length_c   1.000
_cell.angle_alpha   90.00
_cell.angle_beta   90.00
_cell.angle_gamma   90.00
#
_symmetry.space_group_name_H-M   'P 1'
#
loop_
_entity.id
_entity.type
_entity.pdbx_description
1 polymer ?
#
loop_
_entity_poly.entity_id
_entity_poly.type
_entity_poly.pdbx_seq_one_letter_code
_entity_poly.pdbx_strand_id
1 'polypeptide(L)'
;MPLETPEVLYLRYQCYRRRQVTRLLHLVPRDAIRELYGQARAWASERGLHDARDPMATLSAFAEHLLPLPSFEVWQEDRARHPLSHIEDGGEDPRSDEMVLPRRLEDRRFHYGGRSWTASLNVFRDGAMWRGFLRFREVGRGRRYHTANIFLEETARKVRQRFREFDRGTLGAFLRSVLP
;
A
#
# COMPACT_ATOMS: atom_id res chain seq x y z
N MET A 1 10.69 16.58 -2.17
CA MET A 1 10.48 15.76 -0.97
C MET A 1 9.73 14.50 -1.38
N PRO A 2 10.26 13.30 -1.08
CA PRO A 2 9.48 12.08 -1.23
C PRO A 2 8.21 12.24 -0.38
N LEU A 3 7.08 11.74 -0.90
CA LEU A 3 5.77 11.92 -0.26
C LEU A 3 5.54 11.02 0.97
N GLU A 4 6.51 10.18 1.31
CA GLU A 4 6.56 9.31 2.49
C GLU A 4 7.99 9.34 3.06
N THR A 5 8.13 9.32 4.38
CA THR A 5 9.46 9.27 5.01
C THR A 5 10.06 7.87 4.88
N PRO A 6 11.40 7.70 4.96
CA PRO A 6 12.04 6.40 4.93
C PRO A 6 11.47 5.42 5.97
N GLU A 7 11.13 5.93 7.15
CA GLU A 7 10.55 5.14 8.24
C GLU A 7 9.18 4.59 7.85
N VAL A 8 8.32 5.42 7.23
CA VAL A 8 7.01 4.97 6.72
C VAL A 8 7.18 3.90 5.63
N LEU A 9 8.14 4.06 4.74
CA LEU A 9 8.42 3.06 3.69
C LEU A 9 8.88 1.73 4.29
N TYR A 10 9.76 1.79 5.29
CA TYR A 10 10.24 0.58 5.96
C TYR A 10 9.12 -0.13 6.74
N LEU A 11 8.25 0.62 7.44
CA LEU A 11 7.07 0.05 8.08
C LEU A 11 6.14 -0.65 7.07
N ARG A 12 5.94 -0.06 5.88
CA ARG A 12 5.17 -0.68 4.80
C ARG A 12 5.81 -1.97 4.28
N TYR A 13 7.13 -2.03 4.21
CA TYR A 13 7.85 -3.23 3.84
C TYR A 13 7.68 -4.34 4.88
N GLN A 14 7.80 -4.03 6.18
CA GLN A 14 7.53 -4.99 7.25
C GLN A 14 6.09 -5.54 7.20
N CYS A 15 5.13 -4.65 6.94
CA CYS A 15 3.74 -5.00 6.71
C CYS A 15 3.57 -5.95 5.52
N TYR A 16 4.23 -5.67 4.39
CA TYR A 16 4.24 -6.55 3.22
C TYR A 16 4.78 -7.94 3.57
N ARG A 17 5.93 -8.05 4.23
CA ARG A 17 6.53 -9.34 4.63
C ARG A 17 5.55 -10.15 5.49
N ARG A 18 4.97 -9.52 6.52
CA ARG A 18 3.98 -10.15 7.39
C ARG A 18 2.77 -10.67 6.61
N ARG A 19 2.25 -9.91 5.65
CA ARG A 19 1.14 -10.39 4.79
C ARG A 19 1.52 -11.60 3.94
N GLN A 20 2.72 -11.61 3.35
CA GLN A 20 3.19 -12.76 2.56
C GLN A 20 3.30 -14.02 3.44
N VAL A 21 3.81 -13.88 4.66
CA VAL A 21 3.88 -14.96 5.65
C VAL A 21 2.50 -15.48 6.01
N THR A 22 1.56 -14.60 6.36
CA THR A 22 0.18 -14.98 6.70
C THR A 22 -0.51 -15.70 5.53
N ARG A 23 -0.31 -15.23 4.30
CA ARG A 23 -0.84 -15.89 3.10
C ARG A 23 -0.27 -17.27 2.89
N LEU A 24 1.04 -17.47 3.10
CA LEU A 24 1.64 -18.80 3.06
C LEU A 24 0.95 -19.74 4.04
N LEU A 25 0.78 -19.31 5.30
CA LEU A 25 0.14 -20.13 6.33
C LEU A 25 -1.31 -20.50 5.99
N HIS A 26 -2.04 -19.64 5.27
CA HIS A 26 -3.38 -19.97 4.78
C HIS A 26 -3.40 -20.96 3.60
N LEU A 27 -2.31 -21.09 2.86
CA LEU A 27 -2.17 -22.06 1.76
C LEU A 27 -1.72 -23.44 2.26
N VAL A 28 -1.13 -23.53 3.44
CA VAL A 28 -0.69 -24.79 4.04
C VAL A 28 -1.90 -25.62 4.46
N PRO A 29 -1.99 -26.90 4.04
CA PRO A 29 -3.02 -27.84 4.51
C PRO A 29 -3.02 -27.93 6.05
N ARG A 30 -4.21 -27.99 6.66
CA ARG A 30 -4.34 -27.93 8.13
C ARG A 30 -3.63 -29.07 8.85
N ASP A 31 -3.61 -30.24 8.24
CA ASP A 31 -2.90 -31.44 8.69
C ASP A 31 -1.37 -31.26 8.67
N ALA A 32 -0.84 -30.49 7.72
CA ALA A 32 0.59 -30.17 7.63
C ALA A 32 1.05 -29.09 8.63
N ILE A 33 0.15 -28.29 9.23
CA ILE A 33 0.52 -27.21 10.17
C ILE A 33 1.27 -27.75 11.38
N ARG A 34 0.87 -28.91 11.90
CA ARG A 34 1.51 -29.50 13.10
C ARG A 34 2.96 -29.88 12.83
N GLU A 35 3.24 -30.47 11.68
CA GLU A 35 4.60 -30.83 11.26
C GLU A 35 5.43 -29.58 11.01
N LEU A 36 4.86 -28.59 10.32
CA LEU A 36 5.50 -27.31 10.06
C LEU A 36 5.87 -26.58 11.36
N TYR A 37 4.97 -26.59 12.36
CA TYR A 37 5.27 -26.04 13.68
C TYR A 37 6.36 -26.83 14.41
N GLY A 38 6.40 -28.16 14.28
CA GLY A 38 7.48 -28.97 14.83
C GLY A 38 8.86 -28.57 14.28
N GLN A 39 8.94 -28.33 12.96
CA GLN A 39 10.16 -27.83 12.31
C GLN A 39 10.50 -26.41 12.77
N ALA A 40 9.51 -25.51 12.81
CA ALA A 40 9.67 -24.14 13.29
C ALA A 40 10.23 -24.10 14.73
N ARG A 41 9.71 -24.97 15.58
CA ARG A 41 10.14 -25.10 16.98
C ARG A 41 11.60 -25.53 17.08
N ALA A 42 12.00 -26.59 16.36
CA ALA A 42 13.38 -27.06 16.34
C ALA A 42 14.34 -25.97 15.84
N TRP A 43 13.99 -25.35 14.70
CA TRP A 43 14.74 -24.24 14.10
C TRP A 43 14.92 -23.04 15.05
N ALA A 44 13.86 -22.69 15.80
CA ALA A 44 13.88 -21.57 16.73
C ALA A 44 14.69 -21.89 18.00
N SER A 45 14.59 -23.13 18.51
CA SER A 45 15.38 -23.58 19.66
C SER A 45 16.88 -23.56 19.36
N GLU A 46 17.30 -24.01 18.18
CA GLU A 46 18.71 -23.95 17.74
C GLU A 46 19.27 -22.53 17.67
N ARG A 47 18.40 -21.53 17.42
CA ARG A 47 18.78 -20.12 17.26
C ARG A 47 18.56 -19.27 18.51
N GLY A 48 18.06 -19.86 19.60
CA GLY A 48 17.68 -19.12 20.80
C GLY A 48 16.51 -18.14 20.60
N LEU A 49 15.71 -18.34 19.54
CA LEU A 49 14.57 -17.50 19.16
C LEU A 49 13.23 -18.08 19.61
N HIS A 50 13.24 -19.23 20.28
CA HIS A 50 12.03 -19.93 20.69
C HIS A 50 11.29 -19.18 21.80
N ASP A 51 10.13 -18.62 21.49
CA ASP A 51 9.18 -18.14 22.49
C ASP A 51 8.05 -19.16 22.69
N ALA A 52 8.05 -19.82 23.84
CA ALA A 52 7.01 -20.80 24.20
C ALA A 52 5.64 -20.15 24.45
N ARG A 53 5.59 -18.84 24.71
CA ARG A 53 4.36 -18.09 25.00
C ARG A 53 3.65 -17.65 23.72
N ASP A 54 4.34 -17.62 22.58
CA ASP A 54 3.76 -17.30 21.29
C ASP A 54 4.16 -18.31 20.18
N PRO A 55 3.45 -19.46 20.12
CA PRO A 55 3.62 -20.44 19.06
C PRO A 55 3.41 -19.86 17.65
N MET A 56 2.53 -18.88 17.51
CA MET A 56 2.22 -18.28 16.21
C MET A 56 3.32 -17.32 15.75
N ALA A 57 3.95 -16.58 16.67
CA ALA A 57 5.14 -15.80 16.35
C ALA A 57 6.29 -16.70 15.89
N THR A 58 6.51 -17.84 16.58
CA THR A 58 7.54 -18.82 16.18
C THR A 58 7.28 -19.36 14.77
N LEU A 59 6.03 -19.75 14.49
CA LEU A 59 5.65 -20.25 13.16
C LEU A 59 5.79 -19.17 12.08
N SER A 60 5.41 -17.92 12.38
CA SER A 60 5.51 -16.80 11.45
C SER A 60 6.96 -16.45 11.14
N ALA A 61 7.84 -16.44 12.15
CA ALA A 61 9.27 -16.20 11.96
C ALA A 61 9.93 -17.29 11.12
N PHE A 62 9.54 -18.55 11.33
CA PHE A 62 10.00 -19.66 10.50
C PHE A 62 9.52 -19.55 9.06
N ALA A 63 8.23 -19.27 8.85
CA ALA A 63 7.68 -19.04 7.52
C ALA A 63 8.34 -17.85 6.80
N GLU A 64 8.69 -16.79 7.53
CA GLU A 64 9.45 -15.66 7.01
C GLU A 64 10.86 -16.05 6.56
N HIS A 65 11.50 -17.00 7.27
CA HIS A 65 12.79 -17.57 6.88
C HIS A 65 12.71 -18.46 5.64
N LEU A 66 11.60 -19.19 5.45
CA LEU A 66 11.39 -20.06 4.30
C LEU A 66 11.06 -19.29 3.02
N LEU A 67 10.35 -18.17 3.13
CA LEU A 67 9.95 -17.40 1.96
C LEU A 67 11.15 -16.65 1.37
N PRO A 68 11.39 -16.74 0.05
CA PRO A 68 12.37 -15.92 -0.64
C PRO A 68 11.82 -14.48 -0.83
N LEU A 69 11.63 -13.77 0.29
CA LEU A 69 11.13 -12.39 0.27
C LEU A 69 12.19 -11.46 -0.33
N PRO A 70 11.80 -10.49 -1.19
CA PRO A 70 12.73 -9.53 -1.74
C PRO A 70 13.34 -8.66 -0.63
N SER A 71 14.55 -8.14 -0.83
CA SER A 71 15.12 -7.13 0.07
C SER A 71 14.28 -5.85 0.03
N PHE A 72 14.52 -4.95 0.99
CA PHE A 72 13.81 -3.67 1.05
C PHE A 72 14.00 -2.83 -0.23
N GLU A 73 15.21 -2.82 -0.78
CA GLU A 73 15.58 -2.07 -1.98
C GLU A 73 14.85 -2.61 -3.22
N VAL A 74 14.87 -3.94 -3.39
CA VAL A 74 14.18 -4.62 -4.50
C VAL A 74 12.67 -4.39 -4.40
N TRP A 75 12.10 -4.54 -3.20
CA TRP A 75 10.68 -4.28 -2.96
C TRP A 75 10.30 -2.82 -3.24
N GLN A 76 11.13 -1.86 -2.82
CA GLN A 76 10.89 -0.44 -3.03
C GLN A 76 10.88 -0.08 -4.52
N GLU A 77 11.83 -0.63 -5.28
CA GLU A 77 11.94 -0.44 -6.72
C GLU A 77 10.73 -1.04 -7.45
N ASP A 78 10.35 -2.28 -7.11
CA ASP A 78 9.18 -2.94 -7.67
C ASP A 78 7.89 -2.17 -7.38
N ARG A 79 7.72 -1.70 -6.14
CA ARG A 79 6.60 -0.86 -5.73
C ARG A 79 6.51 0.44 -6.53
N ALA A 80 7.65 1.07 -6.81
CA ALA A 80 7.68 2.30 -7.60
C ALA A 80 7.25 2.05 -9.06
N ARG A 81 7.59 0.89 -9.62
CA ARG A 81 7.19 0.47 -10.98
C ARG A 81 5.74 0.00 -11.05
N HIS A 82 5.24 -0.66 -10.01
CA HIS A 82 3.93 -1.30 -9.97
C HIS A 82 3.07 -0.82 -8.78
N PRO A 83 2.83 0.49 -8.63
CA PRO A 83 2.16 1.03 -7.45
C PRO A 83 0.74 0.49 -7.25
N LEU A 84 0.02 0.20 -8.34
CA LEU A 84 -1.33 -0.34 -8.28
C LEU A 84 -1.36 -1.71 -7.57
N SER A 85 -0.47 -2.63 -7.97
CA SER A 85 -0.43 -3.99 -7.42
C SER A 85 -0.14 -3.98 -5.92
N HIS A 86 0.81 -3.14 -5.48
CA HIS A 86 1.15 -2.99 -4.06
C HIS A 86 0.08 -2.28 -3.24
N ILE A 87 -0.69 -1.39 -3.88
CA ILE A 87 -1.85 -0.76 -3.26
C ILE A 87 -2.96 -1.80 -3.07
N GLU A 88 -3.31 -2.56 -4.11
CA GLU A 88 -4.36 -3.59 -4.06
C GLU A 88 -3.99 -4.71 -3.08
N ASP A 89 -2.75 -5.21 -3.10
CA ASP A 89 -2.22 -6.21 -2.15
C ASP A 89 -2.43 -5.81 -0.69
N GLY A 90 -2.16 -4.54 -0.36
CA GLY A 90 -2.36 -4.02 0.99
C GLY A 90 -3.82 -3.79 1.37
N GLY A 91 -4.75 -3.76 0.41
CA GLY A 91 -6.18 -3.55 0.64
C GLY A 91 -7.02 -4.83 0.69
N GLU A 92 -6.41 -6.00 0.44
CA GLU A 92 -7.09 -7.30 0.40
C GLU A 92 -7.33 -7.91 1.79
N ASP A 93 -6.63 -7.46 2.84
CA ASP A 93 -6.87 -7.91 4.21
C ASP A 93 -7.75 -6.90 4.97
N PRO A 94 -9.07 -7.12 5.07
CA PRO A 94 -9.99 -6.23 5.77
C PRO A 94 -9.79 -6.24 7.30
N ARG A 95 -9.01 -7.18 7.84
CA ARG A 95 -8.66 -7.25 9.27
C ARG A 95 -7.30 -6.62 9.56
N SER A 96 -6.56 -6.23 8.52
CA SER A 96 -5.34 -5.48 8.75
C SER A 96 -5.72 -4.09 9.24
N ASP A 97 -5.44 -3.80 10.51
CA ASP A 97 -5.35 -2.45 11.08
C ASP A 97 -4.22 -1.63 10.43
N GLU A 98 -3.74 -2.04 9.24
CA GLU A 98 -2.84 -1.28 8.38
C GLU A 98 -3.59 -0.06 7.86
N MET A 99 -3.71 0.91 8.76
CA MET A 99 -3.98 2.33 8.61
C MET A 99 -4.56 2.70 7.25
N VAL A 100 -5.79 3.20 7.30
CA VAL A 100 -6.60 3.93 6.31
C VAL A 100 -5.87 5.18 5.77
N LEU A 101 -4.60 5.05 5.42
CA LEU A 101 -3.73 6.11 4.95
C LEU A 101 -3.79 6.13 3.43
N PRO A 102 -4.22 7.25 2.84
CA PRO A 102 -4.23 7.43 1.40
C PRO A 102 -2.86 7.19 0.77
N ARG A 103 -2.83 6.34 -0.25
CA ARG A 103 -1.64 6.01 -1.04
C ARG A 103 -1.73 6.70 -2.39
N ARG A 104 -0.64 7.33 -2.80
CA ARG A 104 -0.53 7.95 -4.11
C ARG A 104 -0.46 6.89 -5.20
N LEU A 105 -1.35 6.96 -6.19
CA LEU A 105 -1.45 5.98 -7.25
C LEU A 105 -0.91 6.50 -8.59
N GLU A 106 -1.22 7.74 -8.96
CA GLU A 106 -0.84 8.30 -10.26
C GLU A 106 -0.74 9.83 -10.22
N ASP A 107 0.09 10.39 -11.11
CA ASP A 107 0.22 11.84 -11.31
C ASP A 107 -0.10 12.24 -12.73
N ARG A 108 -0.70 13.43 -12.86
CA ARG A 108 -0.88 14.10 -14.15
C ARG A 108 -0.52 15.57 -14.03
N ARG A 109 0.30 16.05 -14.97
CA ARG A 109 0.65 17.48 -15.08
C ARG A 109 -0.33 18.16 -16.04
N PHE A 110 -0.74 19.38 -15.69
CA PHE A 110 -1.62 20.19 -16.52
C PHE A 110 -1.41 21.69 -16.26
N HIS A 111 -1.91 22.53 -17.16
CA HIS A 111 -1.86 23.99 -17.04
C HIS A 111 -3.24 24.53 -16.71
N TYR A 112 -3.32 25.49 -15.79
CA TYR A 112 -4.54 26.17 -15.40
C TYR A 112 -4.22 27.58 -14.89
N GLY A 113 -4.93 28.59 -15.39
CA GLY A 113 -4.75 29.99 -14.97
C GLY A 113 -3.31 30.51 -15.16
N GLY A 114 -2.67 30.16 -16.29
CA GLY A 114 -1.28 30.53 -16.59
C GLY A 114 -0.21 29.82 -15.74
N ARG A 115 -0.59 28.85 -14.89
CA ARG A 115 0.30 28.15 -13.98
C ARG A 115 0.35 26.65 -14.28
N SER A 116 1.48 26.04 -13.97
CA SER A 116 1.68 24.59 -14.04
C SER A 116 1.29 23.90 -12.73
N TRP A 117 0.49 22.85 -12.85
CA TRP A 117 -0.02 22.07 -11.72
C TRP A 117 0.27 20.58 -11.90
N THR A 118 0.44 19.88 -10.78
CA THR A 118 0.42 18.42 -10.71
C THR A 118 -0.82 17.98 -9.93
N ALA A 119 -1.71 17.21 -10.57
CA ALA A 119 -2.78 16.48 -9.91
C ALA A 119 -2.29 15.08 -9.56
N SER A 120 -2.34 14.71 -8.29
CA SER A 120 -1.98 13.39 -7.78
C SER A 120 -3.23 12.68 -7.28
N LEU A 121 -3.51 11.51 -7.83
CA LEU A 121 -4.55 10.62 -7.35
C LEU A 121 -4.07 9.91 -6.09
N ASN A 122 -4.84 10.00 -5.01
CA ASN A 122 -4.60 9.27 -3.76
C ASN A 122 -5.80 8.36 -3.48
N VAL A 123 -5.54 7.12 -3.09
CA VAL A 123 -6.56 6.09 -2.87
C VAL A 123 -6.36 5.36 -1.55
N PHE A 124 -7.43 4.88 -0.94
CA PHE A 124 -7.39 4.02 0.23
C PHE A 124 -8.59 3.08 0.23
N ARG A 125 -8.47 1.99 0.99
CA ARG A 125 -9.56 1.03 1.20
C ARG A 125 -10.42 1.51 2.37
N ASP A 126 -11.73 1.47 2.19
CA ASP A 126 -12.74 1.75 3.21
C ASP A 126 -13.80 0.65 3.14
N GLY A 127 -13.66 -0.35 4.02
CA GLY A 127 -14.45 -1.58 3.97
C GLY A 127 -14.29 -2.32 2.63
N ALA A 128 -15.42 -2.59 1.97
CA ALA A 128 -15.45 -3.29 0.68
C ALA A 128 -15.15 -2.37 -0.53
N MET A 129 -14.99 -1.07 -0.32
CA MET A 129 -14.83 -0.08 -1.38
C MET A 129 -13.46 0.59 -1.36
N TRP A 130 -13.04 1.09 -2.52
CA TRP A 130 -11.91 1.99 -2.69
C TRP A 130 -12.41 3.41 -2.80
N ARG A 131 -11.86 4.28 -1.97
CA ARG A 131 -12.10 5.72 -2.03
C ARG A 131 -10.87 6.43 -2.54
N GLY A 132 -11.08 7.60 -3.14
CA GLY A 132 -9.98 8.41 -3.62
C GLY A 132 -10.32 9.89 -3.72
N PHE A 133 -9.27 10.70 -3.69
CA PHE A 133 -9.31 12.14 -3.85
C PHE A 133 -8.12 12.62 -4.68
N LEU A 134 -8.24 13.85 -5.20
CA LEU A 134 -7.16 14.51 -5.92
C LEU A 134 -6.42 15.45 -4.99
N ARG A 135 -5.09 15.41 -5.06
CA ARG A 135 -4.21 16.42 -4.45
C ARG A 135 -3.58 17.24 -5.56
N PHE A 136 -3.80 18.55 -5.55
CA PHE A 136 -3.20 19.49 -6.48
C PHE A 136 -1.97 20.14 -5.85
N ARG A 137 -0.90 20.26 -6.62
CA ARG A 137 0.30 20.99 -6.23
C ARG A 137 0.73 21.94 -7.33
N GLU A 138 0.95 23.19 -6.96
CA GLU A 138 1.53 24.19 -7.87
C GLU A 138 3.03 23.89 -8.06
N VAL A 139 3.47 23.84 -9.31
CA VAL A 139 4.89 23.64 -9.63
C VAL A 139 5.67 24.90 -9.22
N GLY A 140 6.69 24.73 -8.37
CA GLY A 140 7.59 25.82 -7.95
C GLY A 140 7.13 26.63 -6.73
N ARG A 141 5.85 26.64 -6.36
CA ARG A 141 5.34 27.49 -5.23
C ARG A 141 4.89 26.74 -3.98
N GLY A 142 4.98 25.40 -3.98
CA GLY A 142 4.75 24.57 -2.79
C GLY A 142 3.30 24.48 -2.28
N ARG A 143 2.38 25.32 -2.79
CA ARG A 143 0.94 25.29 -2.45
C ARG A 143 0.31 23.95 -2.78
N ARG A 144 -0.53 23.45 -1.86
CA ARG A 144 -1.21 22.16 -1.97
C ARG A 144 -2.68 22.32 -1.64
N TYR A 145 -3.52 21.74 -2.47
CA TYR A 145 -4.97 21.67 -2.27
C TYR A 145 -5.41 20.24 -2.44
N HIS A 146 -6.53 19.86 -1.85
CA HIS A 146 -7.10 18.53 -2.07
C HIS A 146 -8.62 18.62 -2.17
N THR A 147 -9.21 17.74 -2.98
CA THR A 147 -10.65 17.57 -3.05
C THR A 147 -11.14 16.74 -1.86
N ALA A 148 -12.45 16.72 -1.66
CA ALA A 148 -13.10 15.63 -0.93
C ALA A 148 -12.88 14.27 -1.64
N ASN A 149 -13.37 13.20 -1.04
CA ASN A 149 -13.40 11.87 -1.67
C ASN A 149 -14.38 11.88 -2.84
N ILE A 150 -13.86 12.06 -4.06
CA ILE A 150 -14.65 12.13 -5.30
C ILE A 150 -14.71 10.79 -6.06
N PHE A 151 -13.93 9.80 -5.62
CA PHE A 151 -13.96 8.45 -6.15
C PHE A 151 -14.50 7.47 -5.12
N LEU A 152 -15.36 6.56 -5.57
CA LEU A 152 -15.87 5.43 -4.81
C LEU A 152 -16.07 4.26 -5.79
N GLU A 153 -15.22 3.25 -5.71
CA GLU A 153 -15.20 2.12 -6.65
C GLU A 153 -14.89 0.80 -5.95
N GLU A 154 -15.17 -0.33 -6.59
CA GLU A 154 -14.88 -1.66 -6.02
C GLU A 154 -13.39 -2.01 -6.02
N THR A 155 -12.59 -1.41 -6.92
CA THR A 155 -11.15 -1.68 -7.09
C THR A 155 -10.35 -0.40 -7.28
N ALA A 156 -9.09 -0.39 -6.85
CA ALA A 156 -8.18 0.74 -7.10
C ALA A 156 -7.94 0.94 -8.62
N ARG A 157 -7.96 -0.15 -9.40
CA ARG A 157 -7.88 -0.10 -10.87
C ARG A 157 -9.01 0.73 -11.49
N LYS A 158 -10.26 0.53 -11.06
CA LYS A 158 -11.42 1.33 -11.50
C LYS A 158 -11.26 2.81 -11.14
N VAL A 159 -10.80 3.11 -9.91
CA VAL A 159 -10.51 4.50 -9.50
C VAL A 159 -9.48 5.15 -10.44
N ARG A 160 -8.38 4.44 -10.74
CA ARG A 160 -7.34 4.93 -11.65
C ARG A 160 -7.87 5.17 -13.05
N GLN A 161 -8.71 4.27 -13.57
CA GLN A 161 -9.31 4.42 -14.89
C GLN A 161 -10.15 5.69 -14.98
N ARG A 162 -11.05 5.92 -14.01
CA ARG A 162 -11.86 7.17 -13.97
C ARG A 162 -11.00 8.42 -13.88
N PHE A 163 -9.92 8.38 -13.10
CA PHE A 163 -8.98 9.50 -13.06
C PHE A 163 -8.30 9.78 -14.42
N ARG A 164 -8.04 8.74 -15.22
CA ARG A 164 -7.47 8.89 -16.58
C ARG A 164 -8.46 9.47 -17.58
N GLU A 165 -9.75 9.20 -17.39
CA GLU A 165 -10.84 9.74 -18.21
C GLU A 165 -11.03 11.26 -18.02
N PHE A 166 -10.58 11.82 -16.89
CA PHE A 166 -10.66 13.26 -16.68
C PHE A 166 -9.80 14.02 -17.69
N ASP A 167 -10.40 14.92 -18.45
CA ASP A 167 -9.67 15.84 -19.31
C ASP A 167 -9.09 17.04 -18.53
N ARG A 168 -8.41 17.93 -19.24
CA ARG A 168 -7.83 19.14 -18.63
C ARG A 168 -8.91 20.09 -18.07
N GLY A 169 -10.09 20.14 -18.69
CA GLY A 169 -11.19 20.99 -18.25
C GLY A 169 -11.76 20.52 -16.92
N THR A 170 -11.95 19.21 -16.78
CA THR A 170 -12.42 18.54 -15.56
C THR A 170 -11.42 18.71 -14.41
N LEU A 171 -10.13 18.50 -14.66
CA LEU A 171 -9.08 18.76 -13.67
C LEU A 171 -9.03 20.24 -13.27
N GLY A 172 -9.22 21.15 -14.22
CA GLY A 172 -9.33 22.59 -13.95
C GLY A 172 -10.55 22.95 -13.10
N ALA A 173 -11.70 22.32 -13.34
CA ALA A 173 -12.91 22.54 -12.56
C ALA A 173 -12.75 22.07 -11.11
N PHE A 174 -12.16 20.89 -10.89
CA PHE A 174 -11.84 20.40 -9.54
C PHE A 174 -10.79 21.26 -8.83
N LEU A 175 -9.77 21.75 -9.56
CA LEU A 175 -8.81 22.68 -8.97
C LEU A 175 -9.50 23.98 -8.56
N ARG A 176 -10.34 24.55 -9.43
CA ARG A 176 -11.11 25.76 -9.13
C ARG A 176 -11.99 25.61 -7.90
N SER A 177 -12.61 24.44 -7.70
CA SER A 177 -13.49 24.21 -6.54
C SER A 177 -12.76 24.11 -5.20
N VAL A 178 -11.43 23.96 -5.20
CA VAL A 178 -10.62 23.85 -3.97
C VAL A 178 -9.66 25.03 -3.78
N LEU A 179 -9.60 25.93 -4.76
CA LEU A 179 -8.87 27.18 -4.60
C LEU A 179 -9.67 28.14 -3.70
N PRO A 180 -9.00 28.93 -2.85
CA PRO A 180 -9.65 29.95 -2.02
C PRO A 180 -10.28 31.07 -2.86
#